data_AF-A0A4S2TXG8-F1
#
_entry.id   AF-A0A4S2TXG8-F1
#
_cell.length_a   1.000
_cell.length_b   1.000
_cell.length_c   1.000
_cell.angle_alpha   90.00
_cell.angle_beta   90.00
_cell.angle_gamma   90.00
#
_symmetry.space_group_name_H-M   'P 1'
#
loop_
_entity.id
_entity.type
_entity.pdbx_description
1 polymer ?
#
loop_
_entity_poly.entity_id
_entity_poly.type
_entity_poly.pdbx_seq_one_letter_code
_entity_poly.pdbx_strand_id
1 'polypeptide(L)'
;MNDFHLAQVNVGRILAPIDSPQLAGFVAQLPEINALADRAPGFVWRMVDDGGADATSLRPKNEDDLFLINCSVWESVEALRDYTYRSDHLRVLARRREWFERLSDHHHALWWVPAGHRPSVQEAMDRVALLRERGESPDAFTFRAPHPPPTGAAVG
;
A
#
# COMPACT_ATOMS: atom_id res chain seq x y z
N MET A 1 -23.34 6.72 2.56
CA MET A 1 -21.90 6.43 2.66
C MET A 1 -21.71 4.99 2.23
N ASN A 2 -20.58 4.65 1.62
CA ASN A 2 -20.28 3.26 1.26
C ASN A 2 -19.95 2.51 2.57
N ASP A 3 -20.52 1.31 2.79
CA ASP A 3 -20.29 0.55 4.03
C ASP A 3 -18.86 0.00 4.13
N PHE A 4 -18.14 0.00 2.99
CA PHE A 4 -16.79 -0.52 2.86
C PHE A 4 -15.89 0.45 2.10
N HIS A 5 -14.62 0.44 2.48
CA HIS A 5 -13.51 1.07 1.76
C HIS A 5 -12.52 0.01 1.28
N LEU A 6 -11.71 0.35 0.30
CA LEU A 6 -10.64 -0.48 -0.21
C LEU A 6 -9.34 -0.19 0.54
N ALA A 7 -8.80 -1.17 1.23
CA ALA A 7 -7.44 -1.15 1.73
C ALA A 7 -6.46 -1.67 0.68
N GLN A 8 -5.26 -1.11 0.67
CA GLN A 8 -4.17 -1.48 -0.19
C GLN A 8 -2.87 -1.53 0.62
N VAL A 9 -2.01 -2.52 0.34
CA VAL A 9 -0.67 -2.63 0.89
C VAL A 9 0.35 -2.83 -0.23
N ASN A 10 1.53 -2.22 -0.07
CA ASN A 10 2.76 -2.58 -0.78
C ASN A 10 3.81 -2.99 0.24
N VAL A 11 4.54 -4.05 -0.06
CA VAL A 11 5.75 -4.46 0.66
C VAL A 11 6.91 -4.56 -0.30
N GLY A 12 8.11 -4.22 0.13
CA GLY A 12 9.26 -4.29 -0.75
C GLY A 12 10.57 -4.20 -0.01
N ARG A 13 11.60 -4.84 -0.57
CA ARG A 13 12.95 -4.74 -0.06
C ARG A 13 13.70 -3.66 -0.83
N ILE A 14 14.23 -2.66 -0.14
CA ILE A 14 15.08 -1.61 -0.73
C ILE A 14 16.50 -2.13 -0.95
N LEU A 15 17.18 -1.55 -1.95
CA LEU A 15 18.50 -2.02 -2.40
C LEU A 15 19.66 -1.62 -1.47
N ALA A 16 19.45 -0.60 -0.64
CA ALA A 16 20.42 -0.06 0.31
C ALA A 16 19.67 0.65 1.45
N PRO A 17 20.32 1.00 2.57
CA PRO A 17 19.70 1.73 3.68
C PRO A 17 18.95 2.98 3.21
N ILE A 18 17.85 3.33 3.91
CA ILE A 18 16.93 4.39 3.50
C ILE A 18 17.60 5.78 3.44
N ASP A 19 18.62 6.01 4.26
CA ASP A 19 19.43 7.23 4.34
C ASP A 19 20.62 7.25 3.35
N SER A 20 20.79 6.20 2.56
CA SER A 20 21.89 6.10 1.60
C SER A 20 21.71 7.05 0.40
N PRO A 21 22.81 7.49 -0.25
CA PRO A 21 22.74 8.28 -1.48
C PRO A 21 21.95 7.61 -2.61
N GLN A 22 21.93 6.26 -2.65
CA GLN A 22 21.17 5.50 -3.63
C GLN A 22 19.66 5.67 -3.46
N LEU A 23 19.18 5.76 -2.21
CA LEU A 23 17.76 5.92 -1.89
C LEU A 23 17.33 7.39 -1.79
N ALA A 24 18.26 8.35 -1.87
CA ALA A 24 17.96 9.78 -1.78
C ALA A 24 16.88 10.24 -2.78
N GLY A 25 16.92 9.71 -4.01
CA GLY A 25 15.90 10.01 -5.03
C GLY A 25 14.51 9.48 -4.69
N PHE A 26 14.42 8.34 -3.99
CA PHE A 26 13.16 7.80 -3.49
C PHE A 26 12.63 8.64 -2.32
N VAL A 27 13.48 8.89 -1.31
CA VAL A 27 13.12 9.68 -0.12
C VAL A 27 12.67 11.09 -0.49
N ALA A 28 13.35 11.75 -1.43
CA ALA A 28 12.98 13.09 -1.90
C ALA A 28 11.58 13.16 -2.55
N GLN A 29 11.05 12.04 -3.04
CA GLN A 29 9.72 11.98 -3.66
C GLN A 29 8.61 11.68 -2.63
N LEU A 30 8.93 11.17 -1.43
CA LEU A 30 7.92 10.79 -0.44
C LEU A 30 6.95 11.93 -0.08
N PRO A 31 7.41 13.17 0.19
CA PRO A 31 6.49 14.26 0.55
C PRO A 31 5.51 14.61 -0.59
N GLU A 32 6.00 14.65 -1.83
CA GLU A 32 5.18 14.98 -3.00
C GLU A 32 4.13 13.89 -3.25
N ILE A 33 4.53 12.62 -3.14
CA ILE A 33 3.66 11.47 -3.35
C ILE A 33 2.61 11.35 -2.24
N ASN A 34 2.99 11.56 -0.99
CA ASN A 34 2.04 11.61 0.12
C ASN A 34 1.03 12.74 -0.06
N ALA A 35 1.51 13.95 -0.40
CA ALA A 35 0.62 15.08 -0.64
C ALA A 35 -0.27 14.91 -1.87
N LEU A 36 0.20 14.17 -2.88
CA LEU A 36 -0.60 13.79 -4.05
C LEU A 36 -1.74 12.84 -3.66
N ALA A 37 -1.46 11.85 -2.81
CA ALA A 37 -2.48 10.97 -2.25
C ALA A 37 -3.50 11.77 -1.41
N ASP A 38 -3.03 12.65 -0.52
CA ASP A 38 -3.88 13.45 0.38
C ASP A 38 -4.88 14.35 -0.38
N ARG A 39 -4.59 14.70 -1.64
CA ARG A 39 -5.48 15.49 -2.51
C ARG A 39 -6.23 14.65 -3.55
N ALA A 40 -5.95 13.35 -3.64
CA ALA A 40 -6.57 12.49 -4.64
C ALA A 40 -8.05 12.25 -4.29
N PRO A 41 -8.97 12.37 -5.26
CA PRO A 41 -10.36 11.99 -5.04
C PRO A 41 -10.49 10.55 -4.55
N GLY A 42 -11.26 10.35 -3.50
CA GLY A 42 -11.49 9.04 -2.89
C GLY A 42 -10.35 8.51 -2.02
N PHE A 43 -9.30 9.31 -1.74
CA PHE A 43 -8.34 8.97 -0.70
C PHE A 43 -8.96 9.13 0.70
N VAL A 44 -8.77 8.14 1.58
CA VAL A 44 -9.36 8.12 2.93
C VAL A 44 -8.29 8.20 4.02
N TRP A 45 -7.24 7.39 3.90
CA TRP A 45 -6.21 7.29 4.94
C TRP A 45 -4.92 6.64 4.41
N ARG A 46 -3.78 6.89 5.07
CA ARG A 46 -2.53 6.15 4.87
C ARG A 46 -1.84 5.85 6.20
N MET A 47 -1.14 4.74 6.21
CA MET A 47 -0.27 4.33 7.30
C MET A 47 0.94 5.26 7.41
N VAL A 48 1.23 5.64 8.65
CA VAL A 48 2.39 6.43 9.05
C VAL A 48 2.98 5.78 10.31
N ASP A 49 4.27 6.02 10.53
CA ASP A 49 4.95 5.69 11.77
C ASP A 49 4.56 6.66 12.90
N ASP A 50 5.18 6.49 14.07
CA ASP A 50 4.95 7.34 15.24
C ASP A 50 5.37 8.81 15.00
N GLY A 51 6.23 9.06 14.00
CA GLY A 51 6.60 10.41 13.55
C GLY A 51 5.54 11.07 12.66
N GLY A 52 4.57 10.29 12.15
CA GLY A 52 3.38 10.78 11.45
C GLY A 52 3.59 11.23 10.00
N ALA A 53 4.82 11.16 9.49
CA ALA A 53 5.16 11.64 8.15
C ALA A 53 4.91 10.57 7.07
N ASP A 54 5.46 9.37 7.27
CA ASP A 54 5.38 8.23 6.37
C ASP A 54 5.62 6.92 7.14
N ALA A 55 5.63 5.78 6.44
CA ALA A 55 5.74 4.45 7.05
C ALA A 55 7.17 3.88 7.03
N THR A 56 8.19 4.66 6.63
CA THR A 56 9.54 4.14 6.38
C THR A 56 10.30 3.72 7.64
N SER A 57 9.91 4.24 8.82
CA SER A 57 10.48 3.79 10.10
C SER A 57 9.86 2.51 10.63
N LEU A 58 8.77 2.01 10.01
CA LEU A 58 8.15 0.75 10.42
C LEU A 58 9.04 -0.44 10.06
N ARG A 59 8.99 -1.48 10.90
CA ARG A 59 9.72 -2.74 10.72
C ARG A 59 8.74 -3.92 10.74
N PRO A 60 8.07 -4.21 9.61
CA PRO A 60 7.02 -5.24 9.54
C PRO A 60 7.59 -6.67 9.60
N LYS A 61 8.87 -6.84 9.26
CA LYS A 61 9.64 -8.05 9.51
C LYS A 61 10.75 -7.64 10.47
N ASN A 62 10.59 -8.03 11.74
CA ASN A 62 11.52 -7.70 12.82
C ASN A 62 12.97 -7.78 12.33
N GLU A 63 13.74 -6.72 12.58
CA GLU A 63 15.19 -6.62 12.31
C GLU A 63 15.62 -6.50 10.83
N ASP A 64 14.68 -6.46 9.88
CA ASP A 64 15.01 -6.18 8.47
C ASP A 64 14.80 -4.69 8.13
N ASP A 65 15.84 -3.88 8.35
CA ASP A 65 15.87 -2.45 8.02
C ASP A 65 15.67 -2.14 6.53
N LEU A 66 15.82 -3.14 5.66
CA LEU A 66 15.65 -2.98 4.23
C LEU A 66 14.24 -3.38 3.77
N PHE A 67 13.36 -3.83 4.67
CA PHE A 67 12.01 -4.21 4.31
C PHE A 67 11.00 -3.11 4.66
N LEU A 68 10.47 -2.47 3.63
CA LEU A 68 9.48 -1.40 3.76
C LEU A 68 8.06 -1.92 3.54
N ILE A 69 7.12 -1.25 4.21
CA ILE A 69 5.68 -1.40 4.02
C ILE A 69 5.05 -0.02 3.82
N ASN A 70 4.06 0.06 2.95
CA ASN A 70 3.11 1.16 2.90
C ASN A 70 1.70 0.59 2.81
N CYS A 71 0.76 1.26 3.46
CA CYS A 71 -0.65 0.88 3.39
C CYS A 71 -1.52 2.14 3.27
N SER A 72 -2.57 2.06 2.47
CA SER A 72 -3.52 3.14 2.23
C SER A 72 -4.95 2.63 2.11
N VAL A 73 -5.93 3.50 2.36
CA VAL A 73 -7.35 3.21 2.28
C VAL A 73 -8.02 4.22 1.35
N TRP A 74 -8.90 3.71 0.49
CA TRP A 74 -9.56 4.43 -0.60
C TRP A 74 -11.05 4.12 -0.64
N GLU A 75 -11.86 5.01 -1.21
CA GLU A 75 -13.30 4.79 -1.36
C GLU A 75 -13.63 3.64 -2.33
N SER A 76 -12.77 3.40 -3.33
CA SER A 76 -12.96 2.34 -4.32
C SER A 76 -11.68 1.91 -5.05
N VAL A 77 -11.78 0.83 -5.83
CA VAL A 77 -10.71 0.34 -6.72
C VAL A 77 -10.38 1.38 -7.79
N GLU A 78 -11.38 2.07 -8.32
CA GLU A 78 -11.25 3.10 -9.34
C GLU A 78 -10.46 4.30 -8.82
N ALA A 79 -10.78 4.80 -7.62
CA ALA A 79 -10.07 5.92 -6.99
C ALA A 79 -8.57 5.61 -6.83
N LEU A 80 -8.26 4.45 -6.26
CA LEU A 80 -6.88 3.98 -6.13
C LEU A 80 -6.21 3.80 -7.51
N ARG A 81 -6.92 3.28 -8.51
CA ARG A 81 -6.37 3.05 -9.86
C ARG A 81 -6.04 4.37 -10.56
N ASP A 82 -6.90 5.38 -10.42
CA ASP A 82 -6.68 6.71 -10.96
C ASP A 82 -5.48 7.38 -10.29
N TYR A 83 -5.38 7.32 -8.97
CA TYR A 83 -4.16 7.76 -8.27
C TYR A 83 -2.92 7.00 -8.76
N THR A 84 -3.00 5.68 -8.89
CA THR A 84 -1.82 4.84 -9.21
C THR A 84 -1.29 5.10 -10.63
N TYR A 85 -2.18 5.23 -11.62
CA TYR A 85 -1.82 5.20 -13.04
C TYR A 85 -2.11 6.50 -13.81
N ARG A 86 -2.91 7.42 -13.26
CA ARG A 86 -3.28 8.69 -13.91
C ARG A 86 -2.76 9.92 -13.15
N SER A 87 -1.77 9.73 -12.29
CA SER A 87 -1.09 10.80 -11.56
C SER A 87 0.43 10.68 -11.69
N ASP A 88 1.16 11.65 -11.14
CA ASP A 88 2.62 11.62 -11.08
C ASP A 88 3.18 10.43 -10.28
N HIS A 89 2.34 9.71 -9.51
CA HIS A 89 2.73 8.45 -8.89
C HIS A 89 3.27 7.41 -9.89
N LEU A 90 2.81 7.45 -11.14
CA LEU A 90 3.30 6.58 -12.21
C LEU A 90 4.81 6.75 -12.46
N ARG A 91 5.37 7.94 -12.25
CA ARG A 91 6.80 8.25 -12.44
C ARG A 91 7.66 7.50 -11.43
N VAL A 92 7.22 7.42 -10.17
CA VAL A 92 7.89 6.62 -9.12
C VAL A 92 7.79 5.15 -9.45
N LEU A 93 6.61 4.67 -9.85
CA LEU A 93 6.40 3.27 -10.23
C LEU A 93 7.28 2.83 -11.39
N ALA A 94 7.48 3.70 -12.39
CA ALA A 94 8.35 3.42 -13.54
C ALA A 94 9.82 3.24 -13.11
N ARG A 95 10.25 3.99 -12.10
CA ARG A 95 11.63 4.02 -11.59
C ARG A 95 11.88 3.10 -10.39
N ARG A 96 10.86 2.40 -9.89
CA ARG A 96 10.95 1.57 -8.67
C ARG A 96 12.16 0.60 -8.62
N ARG A 97 12.64 0.12 -9.77
CA ARG A 97 13.80 -0.78 -9.87
C ARG A 97 15.14 -0.11 -9.54
N GLU A 98 15.19 1.23 -9.50
CA GLU A 98 16.36 1.98 -9.03
C GLU A 98 16.54 1.86 -7.51
N TRP A 99 15.47 1.54 -6.78
CA TRP A 99 15.41 1.61 -5.31
C TRP A 99 15.00 0.30 -4.64
N PHE A 100 14.23 -0.54 -5.33
CA PHE A 100 13.70 -1.79 -4.80
C PHE A 100 14.23 -3.00 -5.56
N GLU A 101 14.45 -4.08 -4.82
CA GLU A 101 14.73 -5.39 -5.38
C GLU A 101 13.57 -5.84 -6.29
N ARG A 102 13.91 -6.65 -7.30
CA ARG A 102 12.89 -7.27 -8.14
C ARG A 102 12.19 -8.35 -7.33
N LEU A 103 10.95 -8.08 -6.94
CA LEU A 103 10.13 -9.03 -6.22
C LEU A 103 9.65 -10.12 -7.19
N SER A 104 10.02 -11.38 -6.91
CA SER A 104 9.62 -12.57 -7.67
C SER A 104 8.21 -13.04 -7.33
N ASP A 105 7.63 -12.52 -6.25
CA ASP A 105 6.33 -12.91 -5.72
C ASP A 105 5.41 -11.68 -5.52
N HIS A 106 4.15 -11.92 -5.13
CA HIS A 106 3.19 -10.88 -4.79
C HIS A 106 3.76 -9.96 -3.72
N HIS A 107 3.70 -8.67 -4.00
CA HIS A 107 4.26 -7.62 -3.16
C HIS A 107 3.25 -6.52 -2.86
N HIS A 108 2.03 -6.69 -3.37
CA HIS A 108 0.92 -5.81 -3.09
C HIS A 108 -0.35 -6.64 -2.98
N ALA A 109 -1.27 -6.17 -2.15
CA ALA A 109 -2.59 -6.76 -1.99
C ALA A 109 -3.62 -5.65 -1.79
N LEU A 110 -4.85 -5.94 -2.19
CA LEU A 110 -6.05 -5.15 -2.05
C LEU A 110 -7.08 -6.01 -1.30
N TRP A 111 -7.86 -5.40 -0.41
CA TRP A 111 -8.98 -6.05 0.27
C TRP A 111 -9.99 -5.01 0.74
N TRP A 112 -11.23 -5.44 0.94
CA TRP A 112 -12.28 -4.57 1.45
C TRP A 112 -12.27 -4.56 2.97
N VAL A 113 -12.42 -3.37 3.54
CA VAL A 113 -12.50 -3.13 4.98
C VAL A 113 -13.75 -2.31 5.30
N PRO A 114 -14.36 -2.47 6.50
CA PRO A 114 -15.46 -1.59 6.91
C PRO A 114 -15.05 -0.12 6.83
N ALA A 115 -15.99 0.75 6.45
CA ALA A 115 -15.73 2.17 6.39
C ALA A 115 -15.25 2.70 7.76
N GLY A 116 -14.13 3.43 7.75
CA GLY A 116 -13.47 3.94 8.96
C GLY A 116 -12.41 3.00 9.56
N HIS A 117 -12.31 1.75 9.11
CA HIS A 117 -11.24 0.84 9.53
C HIS A 117 -9.87 1.30 9.00
N ARG A 118 -8.85 1.19 9.84
CA ARG A 118 -7.46 1.53 9.52
C ARG A 118 -6.60 0.30 9.75
N PRO A 119 -6.12 -0.37 8.70
CA PRO A 119 -5.37 -1.60 8.85
C PRO A 119 -4.09 -1.43 9.67
N SER A 120 -3.82 -2.42 10.50
CA SER A 120 -2.53 -2.54 11.20
C SER A 120 -1.43 -3.06 10.26
N VAL A 121 -0.18 -2.92 10.66
CA VAL A 121 0.96 -3.55 9.96
C VAL A 121 0.78 -5.07 9.87
N GLN A 122 0.34 -5.70 10.97
CA GLN A 122 0.12 -7.15 11.00
C GLN A 122 -0.95 -7.58 10.00
N GLU A 123 -2.11 -6.91 10.01
CA GLU A 123 -3.19 -7.19 9.06
C GLU A 123 -2.72 -7.04 7.62
N ALA A 124 -2.01 -5.97 7.30
CA ALA A 124 -1.52 -5.71 5.96
C ALA A 124 -0.51 -6.79 5.50
N MET A 125 0.36 -7.26 6.39
CA MET A 125 1.28 -8.36 6.13
C MET A 125 0.56 -9.70 5.92
N ASP A 126 -0.47 -9.98 6.71
CA ASP A 126 -1.29 -11.19 6.60
C ASP A 126 -2.01 -11.25 5.25
N ARG A 127 -2.47 -10.12 4.71
CA ARG A 127 -3.13 -10.04 3.39
C ARG A 127 -2.15 -10.35 2.25
N VAL A 128 -0.90 -9.88 2.35
CA VAL A 128 0.14 -10.26 1.38
C VAL A 128 0.46 -11.75 1.49
N ALA A 129 0.58 -12.29 2.70
CA ALA A 129 0.83 -13.72 2.91
C ALA A 129 -0.31 -14.58 2.34
N LEU A 130 -1.56 -14.21 2.60
CA LEU A 130 -2.74 -14.90 2.09
C LEU A 130 -2.75 -14.97 0.56
N LEU A 131 -2.44 -13.85 -0.10
CA LEU A 131 -2.36 -13.79 -1.56
C LEU A 131 -1.24 -14.67 -2.12
N ARG A 132 -0.08 -14.75 -1.45
CA ARG A 132 1.02 -15.63 -1.85
C ARG A 132 0.68 -17.11 -1.70
N GLU A 133 0.00 -17.46 -0.61
CA GLU A 133 -0.33 -18.85 -0.29
C GLU A 133 -1.52 -19.40 -1.09
N ARG A 134 -2.56 -18.58 -1.28
CA ARG A 134 -3.84 -19.03 -1.85
C ARG A 134 -4.17 -18.44 -3.21
N GLY A 135 -3.45 -17.41 -3.65
CA GLY A 135 -3.79 -16.64 -4.83
C GLY A 135 -4.95 -15.66 -4.60
N GLU A 136 -5.44 -15.10 -5.70
CA GLU A 136 -6.48 -14.06 -5.74
C GLU A 136 -7.80 -14.56 -5.12
N SER A 137 -8.36 -13.79 -4.19
CA SER A 137 -9.63 -14.08 -3.52
C SER A 137 -10.30 -12.79 -3.00
N PRO A 138 -11.59 -12.81 -2.59
CA PRO A 138 -12.22 -11.65 -1.97
C PRO A 138 -11.50 -11.11 -0.72
N ASP A 139 -10.77 -11.99 -0.02
CA ASP A 139 -10.02 -11.65 1.19
C ASP A 139 -8.66 -11.00 0.90
N ALA A 140 -8.08 -11.22 -0.28
CA ALA A 140 -6.85 -10.56 -0.73
C ALA A 140 -6.72 -10.73 -2.25
N PHE A 141 -6.64 -9.60 -2.97
CA PHE A 141 -6.56 -9.58 -4.42
C PHE A 141 -5.66 -8.46 -4.97
N THR A 142 -5.52 -8.37 -6.28
CA THR A 142 -4.76 -7.30 -6.97
C THR A 142 -5.60 -6.64 -8.06
N PHE A 143 -5.04 -5.61 -8.70
CA PHE A 143 -5.65 -5.01 -9.90
C PHE A 143 -5.86 -5.99 -11.06
N ARG A 144 -5.23 -7.18 -11.04
CA ARG A 144 -5.39 -8.21 -12.06
C ARG A 144 -6.75 -8.90 -11.97
N ALA A 145 -7.25 -9.10 -10.76
CA ALA A 145 -8.51 -9.77 -10.48
C ALA A 145 -9.28 -8.99 -9.39
N PRO A 146 -9.85 -7.81 -9.73
CA PRO A 146 -10.59 -7.02 -8.74
C PRO A 146 -11.85 -7.76 -8.27
N HIS A 147 -12.10 -7.73 -6.97
CA HIS A 147 -13.33 -8.23 -6.36
C HIS A 147 -14.25 -7.08 -5.93
N PRO A 148 -15.59 -7.24 -6.01
CA PRO A 148 -16.53 -6.25 -5.49
C PRO A 148 -16.51 -6.18 -3.95
N PRO A 149 -16.97 -5.07 -3.34
CA PRO A 149 -17.12 -5.01 -1.89
C PRO A 149 -18.15 -6.05 -1.41
N PRO A 150 -18.02 -6.55 -0.17
CA PRO A 150 -19.02 -7.46 0.40
C PRO A 150 -20.42 -6.84 0.39
N THR A 151 -21.42 -7.67 0.04
CA THR A 151 -22.83 -7.24 0.07
C THR A 151 -23.37 -7.43 1.49
N GLY A 152 -23.34 -6.37 2.30
CA GLY A 152 -24.01 -6.32 3.62
C GLY A 152 -23.05 -6.21 4.81
N ALA A 153 -23.48 -5.42 5.80
CA ALA A 153 -22.73 -5.04 6.99
C ALA A 153 -22.09 -6.24 7.71
N ALA A 154 -20.78 -6.16 7.96
CA ALA A 154 -20.17 -6.95 9.02
C ALA A 154 -20.74 -6.46 10.36
N VAL A 155 -21.87 -7.04 10.77
CA VAL A 155 -22.43 -6.89 12.10
C VAL A 155 -21.82 -7.97 13.00
N GLY A 156 -20.98 -7.53 13.94
CA GLY A 156 -20.64 -8.26 15.17
C GLY A 156 -19.46 -9.21 15.07
#